data_AF-A8NJ36-F1
#
_entry.id   AF-A8NJ36-F1
#
_cell.length_a   1.000
_cell.length_b   1.000
_cell.length_c   1.000
_cell.angle_alpha   90.00
_cell.angle_beta   90.00
_cell.angle_gamma   90.00
#
_symmetry.space_group_name_H-M   'P 1'
#
loop_
_entity.id
_entity.type
_entity.pdbx_description
1 polymer ?
#
loop_
_entity_poly.entity_id
_entity_poly.type
_entity_poly.pdbx_seq_one_letter_code
_entity_poly.pdbx_strand_id
1 'polypeptide(L)'
;MSLGQVYLAAITEYVPKKMVQCLASFLEVCYIFRRNAISTTALDQARQELDKFHELRKIFTTTGTRDNLSLPRQHALSHYPSAIEQFGAPNGLCSSITESRHISTVKEPWRRSSRFNALSQMLETIARLDKMSALRSILAKHRLLDGSTAMAMALALGETEDEDLTIWR
;
A
#
# COMPACT_ATOMS: atom_id res chain seq x y z
N MET A 1 -4.70 11.43 -10.83
CA MET A 1 -6.07 10.93 -11.06
C MET A 1 -6.17 9.55 -10.46
N SER A 2 -7.04 9.33 -9.47
CA SER A 2 -7.20 8.01 -8.85
C SER A 2 -7.99 7.09 -9.79
N LEU A 3 -7.76 5.77 -9.75
CA LEU A 3 -8.42 4.79 -10.62
C LEU A 3 -9.96 4.93 -10.63
N GLY A 4 -10.56 5.27 -9.48
CA GLY A 4 -12.00 5.51 -9.35
C GLY A 4 -12.51 6.73 -10.15
N GLN A 5 -11.72 7.79 -10.25
CA GLN A 5 -12.09 8.97 -11.06
C GLN A 5 -12.05 8.66 -12.55
N VAL A 6 -11.05 7.89 -13.01
CA VAL A 6 -10.97 7.41 -14.40
C VAL A 6 -12.18 6.53 -14.71
N TYR A 7 -12.53 5.63 -13.80
CA TYR A 7 -13.66 4.72 -13.96
C TYR A 7 -14.99 5.46 -14.07
N LEU A 8 -15.25 6.47 -13.23
CA LEU A 8 -16.47 7.27 -13.31
C LEU A 8 -16.60 7.96 -14.66
N ALA A 9 -15.52 8.58 -15.16
CA ALA A 9 -15.52 9.25 -16.46
C ALA A 9 -15.78 8.28 -17.63
N ALA A 10 -15.37 7.02 -17.51
CA ALA A 10 -15.59 6.02 -18.55
C ALA A 10 -17.05 5.54 -18.64
N ILE A 11 -17.81 5.57 -17.54
CA ILE A 11 -19.18 5.01 -17.48
C ILE A 11 -20.28 6.06 -17.62
N THR A 12 -19.95 7.35 -17.59
CA THR A 12 -20.92 8.46 -17.52
C THR A 12 -21.94 8.47 -18.67
N GLU A 13 -21.54 8.01 -19.85
CA GLU A 13 -22.38 8.01 -21.06
C GLU A 13 -23.14 6.70 -21.27
N TYR A 14 -22.78 5.63 -20.54
CA TYR A 14 -23.31 4.28 -20.77
C TYR A 14 -24.37 3.87 -19.74
N VAL A 15 -24.49 4.61 -18.63
CA VAL A 15 -25.25 4.19 -17.45
C VAL A 15 -26.13 5.34 -16.95
N PRO A 16 -27.33 5.09 -16.40
CA PRO A 16 -28.17 6.14 -15.85
C PRO A 16 -27.42 7.06 -14.88
N LYS A 17 -27.67 8.38 -14.98
CA LYS A 17 -27.00 9.40 -14.15
C LYS A 17 -27.03 9.09 -12.65
N LYS A 18 -28.14 8.53 -12.14
CA LYS A 18 -28.28 8.14 -10.73
C LYS A 18 -27.31 7.03 -10.30
N MET A 19 -26.98 6.08 -11.18
CA MET A 19 -25.96 5.06 -10.90
C MET A 19 -24.57 5.66 -10.83
N VAL A 20 -24.25 6.58 -11.76
CA VAL A 20 -22.97 7.31 -11.74
C VAL A 20 -22.84 8.10 -10.44
N GLN A 21 -23.88 8.81 -10.02
CA GLN A 21 -23.92 9.52 -8.74
C GLN A 21 -23.77 8.58 -7.54
N CYS A 22 -24.41 7.40 -7.56
CA CYS A 22 -24.27 6.39 -6.52
C CYS A 22 -22.81 5.94 -6.37
N LEU A 23 -22.16 5.63 -7.50
CA LEU A 23 -20.76 5.21 -7.52
C LEU A 23 -19.82 6.33 -7.10
N ALA A 24 -20.12 7.58 -7.48
CA ALA A 24 -19.35 8.75 -7.04
C ALA A 24 -19.43 8.94 -5.52
N SER A 25 -20.63 8.90 -4.94
CA SER A 25 -20.80 8.95 -3.48
C SER A 25 -20.09 7.81 -2.76
N PHE A 26 -20.19 6.58 -3.28
CA PHE A 26 -19.46 5.44 -2.73
C PHE A 26 -17.94 5.63 -2.77
N LEU A 27 -17.41 6.14 -3.88
CA LEU A 27 -15.98 6.41 -4.02
C LEU A 27 -15.52 7.51 -3.06
N GLU A 28 -16.32 8.56 -2.85
CA GLU A 28 -16.00 9.63 -1.91
C GLU A 28 -15.89 9.10 -0.47
N VAL A 29 -16.85 8.26 -0.04
CA VAL A 29 -16.78 7.54 1.24
C VAL A 29 -15.49 6.72 1.33
N CYS A 30 -15.16 5.95 0.29
CA CYS A 30 -13.93 5.17 0.25
C CYS A 30 -12.67 6.03 0.33
N TYR A 31 -12.66 7.20 -0.31
CA TYR A 31 -11.51 8.12 -0.25
C TYR A 31 -11.33 8.71 1.13
N ILE A 32 -12.42 9.09 1.82
CA ILE A 32 -12.36 9.61 3.19
C ILE A 32 -11.83 8.53 4.15
N PHE A 33 -12.40 7.32 4.10
CA PHE A 33 -11.97 6.23 5.00
C PHE A 33 -10.54 5.75 4.74
N ARG A 34 -9.96 6.06 3.57
CA ARG A 34 -8.56 5.75 3.23
C ARG A 34 -7.58 6.87 3.60
N ARG A 35 -8.00 7.95 4.27
CA ARG A 35 -7.08 9.00 4.74
C ARG A 35 -6.33 8.51 5.98
N ASN A 36 -5.05 8.85 6.11
CA ASN A 36 -4.24 8.50 7.28
C ASN A 36 -4.73 9.19 8.56
N ALA A 37 -5.33 10.37 8.41
CA ALA A 37 -6.01 11.09 9.47
C ALA A 37 -7.38 11.53 8.96
N ILE A 38 -8.41 11.35 9.77
CA ILE A 38 -9.79 11.68 9.45
C ILE A 38 -10.24 12.71 10.49
N SER A 39 -10.50 13.94 10.05
CA SER A 39 -11.09 14.98 10.90
C SER A 39 -12.57 14.70 11.15
N THR A 40 -13.13 15.30 12.20
CA THR A 40 -14.59 15.26 12.48
C THR A 40 -15.40 15.75 11.27
N THR A 41 -14.98 16.85 10.65
CA THR A 41 -15.62 17.39 9.43
C THR A 41 -15.59 16.41 8.25
N ALA A 42 -14.47 15.70 8.06
CA ALA A 42 -14.37 14.69 7.01
C ALA A 42 -15.25 13.47 7.33
N LEU A 43 -15.35 13.11 8.61
CA LEU A 43 -16.21 12.02 9.04
C LEU A 43 -17.70 12.35 8.86
N ASP A 44 -18.11 13.58 9.16
CA ASP A 44 -19.47 14.06 8.91
C ASP A 44 -19.79 14.06 7.41
N GLN A 45 -18.84 14.48 6.58
CA GLN A 45 -18.97 14.38 5.12
C GLN A 45 -19.13 12.92 4.67
N ALA A 46 -18.38 11.98 5.26
CA ALA A 46 -18.52 10.56 4.94
C ALA A 46 -19.89 10.01 5.35
N ARG A 47 -20.47 10.45 6.48
CA ARG A 47 -21.83 10.08 6.89
C ARG A 47 -22.86 10.55 5.86
N GLN A 48 -22.78 11.81 5.44
CA GLN A 48 -23.69 12.39 4.43
C GLN A 48 -23.59 11.67 3.07
N GLU A 49 -22.37 11.40 2.59
CA GLU A 49 -22.19 10.67 1.33
C GLU A 49 -22.61 9.19 1.44
N LEU A 50 -22.54 8.59 2.63
CA LEU A 50 -23.02 7.24 2.89
C LEU A 50 -24.56 7.17 2.88
N ASP A 51 -25.24 8.16 3.44
CA ASP A 51 -26.70 8.28 3.36
C ASP A 51 -27.16 8.45 1.91
N LYS A 52 -26.51 9.36 1.18
CA LYS A 52 -26.74 9.57 -0.25
C LYS A 52 -26.47 8.31 -1.08
N PHE A 53 -25.41 7.56 -0.77
CA PHE A 53 -25.16 6.26 -1.39
C PHE A 53 -26.31 5.27 -1.14
N HIS A 54 -26.81 5.18 0.09
CA HIS A 54 -27.92 4.29 0.46
C HIS A 54 -29.24 4.65 -0.22
N GLU A 55 -29.49 5.92 -0.45
CA GLU A 55 -30.64 6.39 -1.22
C GLU A 55 -30.50 6.05 -2.70
N LEU A 56 -29.36 6.38 -3.29
CA LEU A 56 -29.12 6.24 -4.73
C LEU A 56 -29.01 4.78 -5.17
N ARG A 57 -28.50 3.87 -4.33
CA ARG A 57 -28.32 2.44 -4.71
C ARG A 57 -29.61 1.72 -5.08
N LYS A 58 -30.77 2.26 -4.71
CA LYS A 58 -32.09 1.73 -5.12
C LYS A 58 -32.24 1.67 -6.64
N ILE A 59 -31.51 2.52 -7.37
CA ILE A 59 -31.51 2.53 -8.85
C ILE A 59 -31.10 1.18 -9.45
N PHE A 60 -30.23 0.41 -8.79
CA PHE A 60 -29.78 -0.89 -9.28
C PHE A 60 -30.90 -1.94 -9.25
N THR A 61 -31.84 -1.80 -8.30
CA THR A 61 -33.06 -2.62 -8.25
C THR A 61 -34.11 -2.11 -9.23
N THR A 62 -34.31 -0.79 -9.31
CA THR A 62 -35.28 -0.18 -10.25
C THR A 62 -35.00 -0.51 -11.71
N THR A 63 -33.72 -0.60 -12.09
CA THR A 63 -33.29 -0.94 -13.45
C THR A 63 -33.22 -2.44 -13.70
N GLY A 64 -33.53 -3.27 -12.70
CA GLY A 64 -33.43 -4.73 -12.81
C GLY A 64 -32.00 -5.26 -12.87
N THR A 65 -30.98 -4.43 -12.57
CA THR A 65 -29.58 -4.88 -12.53
C THR A 65 -29.35 -5.87 -11.38
N ARG A 66 -30.11 -5.74 -10.28
CA ARG A 66 -29.95 -6.60 -9.11
C ARG A 66 -31.24 -6.74 -8.31
N ASP A 67 -31.56 -7.96 -7.88
CA ASP A 67 -32.78 -8.28 -7.13
C ASP A 67 -32.78 -7.70 -5.71
N ASN A 68 -31.61 -7.66 -5.06
CA ASN A 68 -31.47 -7.18 -3.68
C ASN A 68 -30.19 -6.36 -3.46
N LEU A 69 -30.20 -5.58 -2.38
CA LEU A 69 -29.11 -4.69 -1.97
C LEU A 69 -28.46 -5.12 -0.63
N SER A 70 -28.76 -6.34 -0.18
CA SER A 70 -28.29 -6.92 1.09
C SER A 70 -26.87 -7.51 0.96
N LEU A 71 -25.93 -6.71 0.49
CA LEU A 71 -24.53 -7.12 0.37
C LEU A 71 -23.82 -6.95 1.72
N PRO A 72 -23.22 -8.02 2.30
CA PRO A 72 -22.56 -7.94 3.62
C PRO A 72 -21.51 -6.83 3.71
N ARG A 73 -20.73 -6.64 2.63
CA ARG A 73 -19.70 -5.58 2.57
C ARG A 73 -20.29 -4.18 2.48
N GLN A 74 -21.47 -4.01 1.86
CA GLN A 74 -22.15 -2.71 1.85
C GLN A 74 -22.74 -2.41 3.23
N HIS A 75 -23.30 -3.42 3.91
CA HIS A 75 -23.80 -3.25 5.27
C HIS A 75 -22.69 -2.86 6.25
N ALA A 76 -21.51 -3.47 6.12
CA ALA A 76 -20.36 -3.15 6.96
C ALA A 76 -20.00 -1.65 6.94
N LEU A 77 -20.22 -0.93 5.82
CA LEU A 77 -19.90 0.49 5.68
C LEU A 77 -20.61 1.36 6.74
N SER A 78 -21.84 1.00 7.14
CA SER A 78 -22.59 1.74 8.17
C SER A 78 -21.89 1.74 9.54
N HIS A 79 -21.01 0.77 9.79
CA HIS A 79 -20.27 0.68 11.05
C HIS A 79 -18.94 1.43 11.03
N TYR A 80 -18.43 1.81 9.85
CA TYR A 80 -17.15 2.50 9.74
C TYR A 80 -17.10 3.83 10.50
N PRO A 81 -18.13 4.71 10.44
CA PRO A 81 -18.07 5.98 11.17
C PRO A 81 -17.86 5.80 12.67
N SER A 82 -18.62 4.90 13.29
CA SER A 82 -18.49 4.60 14.73
C SER A 82 -17.16 3.92 15.05
N ALA A 83 -16.69 3.00 14.19
CA ALA A 83 -15.38 2.37 14.35
C ALA A 83 -14.24 3.39 14.26
N ILE A 84 -14.33 4.38 13.38
CA ILE A 84 -13.32 5.43 13.22
C ILE A 84 -13.27 6.34 14.45
N GLU A 85 -14.43 6.65 15.05
CA GLU A 85 -14.48 7.43 16.30
C GLU A 85 -13.83 6.69 17.47
N GLN A 86 -14.02 5.37 17.55
CA GLN A 86 -13.51 4.55 18.66
C GLN A 86 -12.05 4.14 18.50
N PHE A 87 -11.62 3.84 17.26
CA PHE A 87 -10.34 3.17 16.98
C PHE A 87 -9.42 3.97 16.06
N GLY A 88 -9.87 5.10 15.52
CA GLY A 88 -9.11 5.93 14.59
C GLY A 88 -9.19 5.44 13.14
N ALA A 89 -8.31 5.99 12.29
CA ALA A 89 -8.30 5.68 10.86
C ALA A 89 -8.01 4.18 10.61
N PRO A 90 -8.71 3.52 9.66
CA PRO A 90 -8.56 2.09 9.41
C PRO A 90 -7.23 1.74 8.71
N ASN A 91 -6.45 2.75 8.30
CA ASN A 91 -5.15 2.62 7.64
C ASN A 91 -4.09 2.06 8.61
N GLY A 92 -4.16 0.76 8.86
CA GLY A 92 -3.28 0.03 9.79
C GLY A 92 -3.83 -1.33 10.17
N LEU A 93 -5.14 -1.54 10.00
CA LEU A 93 -5.84 -2.77 10.37
C LEU A 93 -6.14 -3.68 9.16
N CYS A 94 -5.68 -3.29 7.95
CA CYS A 94 -5.92 -4.10 6.77
C CYS A 94 -5.07 -5.38 6.80
N SER A 95 -5.71 -6.52 6.53
CA SER A 95 -5.02 -7.80 6.36
C SER A 95 -3.96 -7.78 5.25
N SER A 96 -3.99 -6.81 4.34
CA SER A 96 -2.93 -6.64 3.34
C SER A 96 -1.57 -6.39 3.98
N ILE A 97 -1.49 -5.73 5.13
CA ILE A 97 -0.22 -5.47 5.83
C ILE A 97 0.38 -6.78 6.34
N THR A 98 -0.43 -7.57 7.05
CA THR A 98 0.00 -8.86 7.59
C THR A 98 0.23 -9.89 6.49
N GLU A 99 -0.60 -9.91 5.45
CA GLU A 99 -0.43 -10.79 4.29
C GLU A 99 0.83 -10.46 3.49
N SER A 100 1.14 -9.16 3.29
CA SER A 100 2.38 -8.75 2.63
C SER A 100 3.61 -9.19 3.43
N ARG A 101 3.56 -9.07 4.77
CA ARG A 101 4.63 -9.59 5.63
C ARG A 101 4.70 -11.11 5.57
N HIS A 102 3.56 -11.81 5.58
CA HIS A 102 3.48 -13.26 5.48
C HIS A 102 4.08 -13.80 4.18
N ILE A 103 4.00 -13.05 3.08
CA ILE A 103 4.69 -13.42 1.83
C ILE A 103 6.20 -13.51 2.06
N SER A 104 6.82 -12.45 2.58
CA SER A 104 8.28 -12.38 2.74
C SER A 104 8.82 -13.21 3.90
N THR A 105 8.04 -13.41 4.96
CA THR A 105 8.49 -14.19 6.13
C THR A 105 8.10 -15.66 6.08
N VAL A 106 7.07 -16.05 5.32
CA VAL A 106 6.60 -17.44 5.28
C VAL A 106 6.62 -18.01 3.87
N LYS A 107 5.90 -17.41 2.92
CA LYS A 107 5.75 -18.00 1.58
C LYS A 107 7.06 -18.08 0.81
N GLU A 108 7.86 -17.02 0.82
CA GLU A 108 9.15 -17.00 0.13
C GLU A 108 10.20 -17.90 0.80
N PRO A 109 10.42 -17.85 2.13
CA PRO A 109 11.36 -18.78 2.78
C PRO A 109 10.95 -20.23 2.61
N TRP A 110 9.65 -20.54 2.68
CA TRP A 110 9.13 -21.88 2.39
C TRP A 110 9.52 -22.33 0.98
N ARG A 111 9.29 -21.49 -0.03
CA ARG A 111 9.65 -21.79 -1.42
C ARG A 111 11.16 -22.03 -1.61
N ARG A 112 12.00 -21.31 -0.87
CA ARG A 112 13.47 -21.43 -0.89
C ARG A 112 14.01 -22.62 -0.09
N SER A 113 13.24 -23.14 0.86
CA SER A 113 13.64 -24.27 1.69
C SER A 113 13.63 -25.59 0.92
N SER A 114 14.38 -26.56 1.43
CA SER A 114 14.35 -27.95 0.94
C SER A 114 13.06 -28.70 1.28
N ARG A 115 12.14 -28.08 2.04
CA ARG A 115 10.89 -28.66 2.61
C ARG A 115 11.11 -29.77 3.64
N PHE A 116 12.30 -30.32 3.77
CA PHE A 116 12.70 -31.21 4.86
C PHE A 116 13.22 -30.40 6.05
N ASN A 117 12.66 -30.56 7.25
CA ASN A 117 12.98 -29.72 8.42
C ASN A 117 12.98 -28.21 8.09
N ALA A 118 11.97 -27.77 7.33
CA ALA A 118 11.94 -26.45 6.70
C ALA A 118 11.94 -25.28 7.70
N LEU A 119 11.39 -25.47 8.90
CA LEU A 119 11.22 -24.39 9.87
C LEU A 119 12.57 -23.76 10.27
N SER A 120 13.60 -24.58 10.56
CA SER A 120 14.92 -24.05 10.91
C SER A 120 15.55 -23.29 9.75
N GLN A 121 15.48 -23.84 8.53
CA GLN A 121 15.96 -23.19 7.31
C GLN A 121 15.24 -21.86 7.02
N MET A 122 13.92 -21.82 7.26
CA MET A 122 13.12 -20.60 7.09
C MET A 122 13.55 -19.54 8.11
N LEU A 123 13.71 -19.91 9.39
CA LEU A 123 14.16 -19.00 10.45
C LEU A 123 15.55 -18.45 10.17
N GLU A 124 16.50 -19.29 9.77
CA GLU A 124 17.85 -18.88 9.37
C GLU A 124 17.82 -17.93 8.17
N THR A 125 16.98 -18.22 7.18
CA THR A 125 16.81 -17.38 6.00
C THR A 125 16.27 -16.00 6.36
N ILE A 126 15.22 -15.93 7.19
CA ILE A 126 14.65 -14.67 7.67
C ILE A 126 15.71 -13.88 8.44
N ALA A 127 16.40 -14.51 9.40
CA ALA A 127 17.43 -13.87 10.19
C ALA A 127 18.59 -13.32 9.33
N ARG A 128 18.99 -14.06 8.28
CA ARG A 128 20.03 -13.60 7.35
C ARG A 128 19.56 -12.40 6.52
N LEU A 129 18.33 -12.43 6.01
CA LEU A 129 17.76 -11.31 5.25
C LEU A 129 17.63 -10.07 6.13
N ASP A 130 17.19 -10.21 7.37
CA ASP A 130 17.09 -9.12 8.33
C ASP A 130 18.47 -8.51 8.60
N LYS A 131 19.49 -9.33 8.90
CA LYS A 131 20.88 -8.87 9.06
C LYS A 131 21.42 -8.15 7.83
N MET A 132 21.18 -8.69 6.63
CA MET A 132 21.60 -8.05 5.38
C MET A 132 20.91 -6.70 5.16
N SER A 133 19.61 -6.61 5.45
CA SER A 133 18.88 -5.34 5.34
C SER A 133 19.41 -4.29 6.32
N ALA A 134 19.68 -4.67 7.57
CA ALA A 134 20.25 -3.78 8.59
C ALA A 134 21.65 -3.29 8.19
N LEU A 135 22.52 -4.19 7.73
CA LEU A 135 23.84 -3.82 7.23
C LEU A 135 23.74 -2.84 6.05
N ARG A 136 22.84 -3.11 5.10
CA ARG A 136 22.64 -2.24 3.93
C ARG A 136 22.17 -0.85 4.33
N SER A 137 21.27 -0.73 5.32
CA SER A 137 20.86 0.56 5.88
C SER A 137 22.00 1.31 6.56
N ILE A 138 22.88 0.62 7.29
CA ILE A 138 24.07 1.22 7.91
C ILE A 138 25.02 1.75 6.82
N LEU A 139 25.36 0.93 5.84
CA LEU A 139 26.27 1.30 4.76
C LEU A 139 25.71 2.48 3.93
N ALA A 140 24.41 2.47 3.63
CA ALA A 140 23.74 3.56 2.93
C ALA A 140 23.79 4.88 3.74
N LYS A 141 23.55 4.82 5.06
CA LYS A 141 23.64 6.00 5.93
C LYS A 141 25.04 6.63 5.92
N HIS A 142 26.08 5.81 5.80
CA HIS A 142 27.47 6.25 5.70
C HIS A 142 27.93 6.54 4.26
N ARG A 143 27.02 6.51 3.27
CA ARG A 143 27.33 6.69 1.83
C ARG A 143 28.36 5.71 1.28
N LEU A 144 28.54 4.56 1.95
CA LEU A 144 29.46 3.49 1.52
C LEU A 144 28.87 2.66 0.37
N LEU A 145 27.64 2.95 -0.03
CA LEU A 145 26.98 2.36 -1.20
C LEU A 145 26.76 3.39 -2.33
N ASP A 146 27.29 4.61 -2.19
CA ASP A 146 27.19 5.65 -3.21
C ASP A 146 28.32 5.47 -4.24
N GLY A 147 27.96 5.54 -5.53
CA GLY A 147 28.89 5.34 -6.63
C GLY A 147 28.93 3.90 -7.15
N SER A 148 29.61 3.70 -8.29
CA SER A 148 29.84 2.37 -8.85
C SER A 148 31.17 1.81 -8.33
N THR A 149 31.31 0.49 -8.37
CA THR A 149 32.60 -0.18 -8.11
C THR A 149 33.70 0.37 -9.01
N ALA A 150 33.38 0.72 -10.26
CA ALA A 150 34.32 1.34 -11.19
C ALA A 150 34.77 2.74 -10.74
N MET A 151 33.87 3.56 -10.19
CA MET A 151 34.20 4.89 -9.68
C MET A 151 35.07 4.82 -8.42
N ALA A 152 34.78 3.89 -7.50
CA ALA A 152 35.62 3.66 -6.33
C ALA A 152 37.02 3.15 -6.71
N MET A 153 37.10 2.28 -7.73
CA MET A 153 38.38 1.74 -8.20
C MET A 153 39.23 2.79 -8.94
N ALA A 154 38.60 3.69 -9.70
CA ALA A 154 39.30 4.81 -10.34
C ALA A 154 39.89 5.80 -9.32
N LEU A 155 39.18 6.09 -8.22
CA LEU A 155 39.70 6.93 -7.13
C LEU A 155 40.90 6.28 -6.43
N ALA A 156 40.82 4.98 -6.14
CA ALA A 156 41.90 4.25 -5.47
C ALA A 156 43.18 4.11 -6.34
N LEU A 157 43.05 4.10 -7.66
CA LEU A 157 44.19 4.03 -8.60
C LEU A 157 44.78 5.42 -8.93
N GLY A 158 44.04 6.50 -8.73
CA GLY A 158 44.53 7.87 -8.93
C GLY A 158 45.39 8.41 -7.78
N GLU A 159 45.35 7.79 -6.59
CA GLU A 159 46.15 8.18 -5.43
C GLU A 159 47.59 7.59 -5.46
N THR A 160 47.93 6.70 -6.40
CA THR A 160 49.24 6.03 -6.46
C THR A 160 50.27 6.66 -7.40
N GLU A 161 49.94 7.73 -8.14
CA GLU A 161 50.85 8.29 -9.17
C GLU A 161 51.69 9.51 -8.72
N ASP A 162 51.52 10.03 -7.50
CA ASP A 162 52.17 11.29 -7.08
C ASP A 162 53.38 11.14 -6.12
N GLU A 163 53.77 9.95 -5.66
CA GLU A 163 54.91 9.80 -4.71
C GLU A 163 56.28 9.50 -5.36
N ASP A 164 56.37 9.13 -6.65
CA ASP A 164 57.63 8.69 -7.26
C ASP A 164 58.41 9.76 -8.08
N LEU A 165 57.91 11.00 -8.17
CA LEU A 165 58.57 12.05 -8.99
C LEU A 165 59.51 13.00 -8.24
N THR A 166 59.84 12.74 -6.96
CA THR A 166 60.71 13.64 -6.17
C THR A 166 62.15 13.15 -5.94
N ILE A 167 62.60 12.08 -6.62
CA ILE A 167 63.94 11.49 -6.37
C ILE A 167 65.03 11.96 -7.37
N TRP A 168 64.70 12.78 -8.38
CA TRP A 168 65.70 13.34 -9.31
C TRP A 168 65.77 14.88 -9.31
N ARG A 169 65.89 15.49 -8.12
CA ARG A 169 66.36 16.88 -7.97
C ARG A 169 67.53 16.99 -7.01
#